data_AF-A0A8H4UXQ0-F1
#
_entry.id   AF-A0A8H4UXQ0-F1
#
_cell.length_a   1.000
_cell.length_b   1.000
_cell.length_c   1.000
_cell.angle_alpha   90.00
_cell.angle_beta   90.00
_cell.angle_gamma   90.00
#
_symmetry.space_group_name_H-M   'P 1'
#
loop_
_entity.id
_entity.type
_entity.pdbx_description
1 polymer ?
#
loop_
_entity_poly.entity_id
_entity_poly.type
_entity_poly.pdbx_seq_one_letter_code
_entity_poly.pdbx_strand_id
1 'polypeptide(L)'
;MNSSTNLDASKASDGIVGDNSLTDTKQISHIKVDEAPKFDLESYIANYKGRTRFERIFLIGKCSTVLSLDALRLAVAEAKSGKDVERYELAVQALKQVAPNDPDAVLDQRWVDVTKQTVRAETDKLEHELKGYKNNLIKESIRMGTDDLASHYRAVGALASA
;
A
#
# COMPACT_ATOMS: atom_id res chain seq x y z
N MET A 1 14.25 68.76 -21.42
CA MET A 1 13.30 69.15 -20.37
C MET A 1 12.35 67.99 -20.18
N ASN A 2 12.43 67.34 -19.00
CA ASN A 2 11.35 66.81 -18.15
C ASN A 2 9.95 66.73 -18.77
N SER A 3 9.10 65.74 -18.55
CA SER A 3 9.03 64.58 -17.65
C SER A 3 7.71 63.84 -17.97
N SER A 4 7.50 62.70 -17.31
CA SER A 4 6.19 62.14 -16.91
C SER A 4 5.56 61.15 -17.90
N THR A 5 5.71 59.83 -17.72
CA THR A 5 4.90 58.92 -16.83
C THR A 5 3.46 58.75 -17.33
N ASN A 6 2.82 57.57 -17.42
CA ASN A 6 3.13 56.15 -17.24
C ASN A 6 1.80 55.37 -17.53
N LEU A 7 1.86 54.03 -17.60
CA LEU A 7 0.75 53.06 -17.54
C LEU A 7 -0.24 52.96 -18.74
N ASP A 8 -0.69 51.80 -19.22
CA ASP A 8 -0.40 50.39 -18.95
C ASP A 8 -1.15 49.52 -20.00
N ALA A 9 -0.94 48.20 -19.94
CA ALA A 9 -1.69 47.12 -20.59
C ALA A 9 -1.06 46.51 -21.87
N SER A 10 -0.02 45.71 -21.66
CA SER A 10 0.34 44.61 -22.56
C SER A 10 0.32 43.28 -21.81
N LYS A 11 -0.55 42.39 -22.31
CA LYS A 11 -0.71 40.97 -21.92
C LYS A 11 0.64 40.25 -21.95
N ALA A 12 1.01 39.60 -20.85
CA ALA A 12 1.97 38.52 -20.82
C ALA A 12 1.28 37.28 -20.24
N SER A 13 1.13 36.26 -21.08
CA SER A 13 0.66 34.93 -20.70
C SER A 13 1.85 34.12 -20.21
N ASP A 14 2.16 34.21 -18.91
CA ASP A 14 3.09 33.29 -18.27
C ASP A 14 2.33 32.01 -17.90
N GLY A 15 2.39 31.05 -18.83
CA GLY A 15 1.98 29.68 -18.58
C GLY A 15 2.94 29.04 -17.58
N ILE A 16 2.46 28.89 -16.34
CA ILE A 16 3.10 28.14 -15.27
C ILE A 16 3.25 26.68 -15.70
N VAL A 17 4.47 26.28 -16.06
CA VAL A 17 4.86 24.87 -16.18
C VAL A 17 4.98 24.32 -14.76
N GLY A 18 3.89 23.75 -14.27
CA GLY A 18 3.89 22.98 -13.03
C GLY A 18 4.60 21.65 -13.26
N ASP A 19 5.92 21.64 -13.13
CA ASP A 19 6.68 20.42 -12.90
C ASP A 19 6.39 19.93 -11.47
N ASN A 20 5.38 19.08 -11.32
CA ASN A 20 5.06 18.46 -10.04
C ASN A 20 5.78 17.11 -9.92
N SER A 21 7.11 17.15 -9.92
CA SER A 21 7.98 16.07 -9.49
C SER A 21 8.09 16.10 -7.96
N LEU A 22 7.06 15.59 -7.26
CA LEU A 22 7.13 15.30 -5.82
C LEU A 22 6.92 13.80 -5.59
N THR A 23 7.97 13.03 -5.81
CA THR A 23 8.18 11.77 -5.09
C THR A 23 9.57 11.82 -4.45
N ASP A 24 9.72 12.74 -3.51
CA ASP A 24 10.84 12.72 -2.59
C ASP A 24 10.59 11.55 -1.64
N THR A 25 11.16 10.40 -1.97
CA THR A 25 11.07 9.17 -1.18
C THR A 25 11.78 9.42 0.14
N LYS A 26 11.09 10.01 1.11
CA LYS A 26 11.62 10.29 2.44
C LYS A 26 12.05 8.97 3.06
N GLN A 27 13.34 8.69 2.99
CA GLN A 27 13.96 7.49 3.52
C GLN A 27 13.86 7.58 5.05
N ILE A 28 12.77 7.04 5.61
CA ILE A 28 12.59 6.96 7.06
C ILE A 28 13.68 6.01 7.56
N SER A 29 14.73 6.59 8.16
CA SER A 29 15.77 5.83 8.86
C SER A 29 15.14 5.16 10.06
N HIS A 30 14.86 3.86 9.95
CA HIS A 30 14.37 3.06 11.06
C HIS A 30 15.47 2.91 12.12
N ILE A 31 15.10 3.13 13.39
CA ILE A 31 16.01 2.92 14.52
C ILE A 31 16.29 1.44 14.63
N LYS A 32 17.57 1.06 14.55
CA LYS A 32 18.00 -0.32 14.76
C LYS A 32 18.06 -0.64 16.26
N VAL A 33 17.44 -1.74 16.65
CA VAL A 33 17.43 -2.24 18.03
C VAL A 33 18.17 -3.57 18.08
N ASP A 34 19.33 -3.56 18.74
CA ASP A 34 20.26 -4.70 18.84
C ASP A 34 20.15 -5.47 20.16
N GLU A 35 19.40 -4.94 21.14
CA GLU A 35 19.23 -5.59 22.44
C GLU A 35 18.25 -6.75 22.35
N ALA A 36 18.60 -7.90 22.94
CA ALA A 36 17.74 -9.08 23.03
C ALA A 36 16.53 -8.77 23.91
N PRO A 37 15.33 -8.56 23.33
CA PRO A 37 14.23 -8.01 24.08
C PRO A 37 13.50 -9.13 24.84
N LYS A 38 12.93 -8.82 26.02
CA LYS A 38 11.84 -9.61 26.61
C LYS A 38 10.53 -9.37 25.86
N PHE A 39 10.57 -9.53 24.54
CA PHE A 39 9.47 -9.23 23.64
C PHE A 39 9.10 -10.50 22.89
N ASP A 40 7.88 -10.97 23.15
CA ASP A 40 7.30 -12.08 22.42
C ASP A 40 6.51 -11.53 21.23
N LEU A 41 7.04 -11.77 20.03
CA LEU A 41 6.46 -11.31 18.77
C LEU A 41 5.07 -11.90 18.56
N GLU A 42 4.87 -13.20 18.81
CA GLU A 42 3.61 -13.88 18.50
C GLU A 42 2.47 -13.35 19.37
N SER A 43 2.70 -13.25 20.69
CA SER A 43 1.73 -12.69 21.63
C SER A 43 1.40 -11.23 21.33
N TYR A 44 2.39 -10.41 20.92
CA TYR A 44 2.12 -9.02 20.55
C TYR A 44 1.25 -8.93 19.29
N ILE A 45 1.60 -9.68 18.25
CA ILE A 45 0.95 -9.64 16.94
C ILE A 45 -0.45 -10.26 16.98
N ALA A 46 -0.72 -11.20 17.88
CA ALA A 46 -2.05 -11.78 18.10
C ALA A 46 -3.12 -10.74 18.47
N ASN A 47 -2.73 -9.59 19.03
CA ASN A 47 -3.65 -8.50 19.38
C ASN A 47 -4.12 -7.68 18.17
N TYR A 48 -3.50 -7.85 17.01
CA TYR A 48 -3.80 -7.10 15.80
C TYR A 48 -4.42 -8.00 14.73
N LYS A 49 -5.22 -7.41 13.85
CA LYS A 49 -5.85 -8.10 12.72
C LYS A 49 -5.73 -7.27 11.44
N GLY A 50 -5.74 -7.94 10.29
CA GLY A 50 -5.79 -7.32 8.97
C GLY A 50 -4.61 -6.38 8.68
N ARG A 51 -4.91 -5.22 8.09
CA ARG A 51 -3.94 -4.23 7.57
C ARG A 51 -2.83 -3.87 8.57
N THR A 52 -3.22 -3.60 9.81
CA THR A 52 -2.31 -3.15 10.89
C THR A 52 -1.40 -4.27 11.36
N ARG A 53 -1.87 -5.52 11.37
CA ARG A 53 -1.06 -6.68 11.79
C ARG A 53 0.19 -6.79 10.93
N PHE A 54 0.04 -6.78 9.60
CA PHE A 54 1.16 -6.77 8.67
C PHE A 54 2.11 -5.58 8.91
N GLU A 55 1.59 -4.36 9.03
CA GLU A 55 2.41 -3.15 9.22
C GLU A 55 3.26 -3.23 10.50
N ARG A 56 2.69 -3.77 11.58
CA ARG A 56 3.42 -3.96 12.85
C ARG A 56 4.53 -5.00 12.70
N ILE A 57 4.24 -6.16 12.10
CA ILE A 57 5.23 -7.21 11.87
C ILE A 57 6.37 -6.67 10.99
N PHE A 58 6.02 -6.04 9.86
CA PHE A 58 6.97 -5.52 8.89
C PHE A 58 7.87 -4.42 9.48
N LEU A 59 7.31 -3.55 10.33
CA LEU A 59 8.07 -2.54 11.06
C LEU A 59 9.09 -3.20 12.00
N ILE A 60 8.68 -4.20 12.78
CA ILE A 60 9.58 -4.94 13.68
C ILE A 60 10.70 -5.61 12.88
N GLY A 61 10.36 -6.21 11.73
CA GLY A 61 11.31 -6.80 10.79
C GLY A 61 12.37 -5.82 10.28
N LYS A 62 12.03 -4.53 10.11
CA LYS A 62 12.98 -3.50 9.68
C LYS A 62 13.81 -2.89 10.81
N CYS A 63 13.27 -2.85 12.03
CA CYS A 63 13.91 -2.17 13.16
C CYS A 63 14.77 -3.10 14.01
N SER A 64 14.36 -4.35 14.24
CA SER A 64 15.12 -5.26 15.12
C SER A 64 16.17 -6.02 14.33
N THR A 65 17.39 -6.17 14.85
CA THR A 65 18.39 -7.07 14.23
C THR A 65 18.23 -8.52 14.69
N VAL A 66 17.72 -8.74 15.91
CA VAL A 66 17.53 -10.08 16.51
C VAL A 66 16.28 -10.77 15.95
N LEU A 67 15.14 -10.06 15.93
CA LEU A 67 13.84 -10.64 15.54
C LEU A 67 13.52 -10.44 14.06
N SER A 68 14.42 -9.83 13.29
CA SER A 68 14.15 -9.45 11.90
C SER A 68 13.76 -10.65 11.03
N LEU A 69 14.50 -11.75 11.12
CA LEU A 69 14.27 -12.91 10.26
C LEU A 69 12.89 -13.54 10.51
N ASP A 70 12.56 -13.80 11.77
CA ASP A 70 11.28 -14.41 12.14
C ASP A 70 10.10 -13.48 11.86
N ALA A 71 10.25 -12.18 12.11
CA ALA A 71 9.25 -11.18 11.76
C ALA A 71 9.03 -11.09 10.25
N LEU A 72 10.09 -11.08 9.44
CA LEU A 72 9.94 -10.99 7.99
C LEU A 72 9.34 -12.26 7.38
N ARG A 73 9.68 -13.45 7.88
CA ARG A 73 8.98 -14.69 7.50
C ARG A 73 7.50 -14.63 7.84
N LEU A 74 7.16 -14.17 9.04
CA LEU A 74 5.76 -14.00 9.45
C LEU A 74 5.05 -12.96 8.57
N ALA A 75 5.73 -11.87 8.18
CA ALA A 75 5.18 -10.86 7.28
C ALA A 75 4.89 -11.42 5.88
N VAL A 76 5.79 -12.26 5.35
CA VAL A 76 5.59 -12.95 4.06
C VAL A 76 4.39 -13.89 4.14
N ALA A 77 4.30 -14.71 5.19
CA ALA A 77 3.17 -15.62 5.40
C ALA A 77 1.84 -14.85 5.53
N GLU A 78 1.82 -13.76 6.30
CA GLU A 78 0.65 -12.90 6.46
C GLU A 78 0.25 -12.25 5.12
N ALA A 79 1.22 -11.75 4.34
CA ALA A 79 0.95 -11.15 3.03
C ALA A 79 0.38 -12.17 2.04
N LYS A 80 0.91 -13.40 1.99
CA LYS A 80 0.38 -14.48 1.14
C LYS A 80 -1.03 -14.93 1.53
N SER A 81 -1.43 -14.72 2.79
CA SER A 81 -2.80 -14.99 3.25
C SER A 81 -3.81 -13.93 2.78
N GLY A 82 -3.32 -12.74 2.41
CA GLY A 82 -4.12 -11.64 1.90
C GLY A 82 -4.24 -11.62 0.37
N LYS A 83 -4.77 -10.50 -0.14
CA LYS A 83 -4.89 -10.21 -1.58
C LYS A 83 -4.01 -9.02 -2.03
N ASP A 84 -3.24 -8.46 -1.10
CA ASP A 84 -2.37 -7.30 -1.34
C ASP A 84 -1.01 -7.78 -1.84
N VAL A 85 -0.82 -7.65 -3.15
CA VAL A 85 0.39 -8.12 -3.83
C VAL A 85 1.58 -7.20 -3.59
N GLU A 86 1.36 -5.89 -3.44
CA GLU A 86 2.43 -4.93 -3.17
C GLU A 86 3.11 -5.22 -1.84
N ARG A 87 2.33 -5.56 -0.82
CA ARG A 87 2.86 -5.96 0.49
C ARG A 87 3.66 -7.25 0.44
N TYR A 88 3.23 -8.21 -0.36
CA TYR A 88 3.98 -9.45 -0.55
C TYR A 88 5.33 -9.17 -1.22
N GLU A 89 5.34 -8.39 -2.30
CA GLU A 89 6.57 -7.98 -3.00
C GLU A 89 7.52 -7.22 -2.06
N LEU A 90 7.01 -6.28 -1.24
CA LEU A 90 7.79 -5.54 -0.24
C LEU A 90 8.35 -6.43 0.87
N ALA A 91 7.57 -7.39 1.37
CA ALA A 91 7.99 -8.31 2.42
C ALA A 91 9.12 -9.24 1.93
N VAL A 92 8.96 -9.80 0.73
CA VAL A 92 9.99 -10.65 0.08
C VAL A 92 11.25 -9.85 -0.19
N GLN A 93 11.14 -8.61 -0.68
CA GLN A 93 12.29 -7.75 -0.91
C GLN A 93 13.05 -7.46 0.39
N ALA A 94 12.35 -7.15 1.48
CA ALA A 94 12.96 -6.93 2.78
C ALA A 94 13.62 -8.20 3.33
N LEU A 95 12.97 -9.36 3.20
CA LEU A 95 13.53 -10.65 3.62
C LEU A 95 14.81 -10.98 2.84
N LYS A 96 14.82 -10.75 1.53
CA LYS A 96 15.99 -10.96 0.67
C LYS A 96 17.18 -10.10 1.05
N GLN A 97 16.97 -8.90 1.59
CA GLN A 97 18.05 -8.03 2.07
C GLN A 97 18.71 -8.58 3.34
N VAL A 98 17.96 -9.25 4.20
CA VAL A 98 18.44 -9.78 5.49
C VAL A 98 18.99 -11.20 5.33
N ALA A 99 18.28 -12.06 4.61
CA ALA A 99 18.60 -13.47 4.43
C ALA A 99 18.38 -13.89 2.97
N PRO A 100 19.38 -13.69 2.08
CA PRO A 100 19.27 -14.06 0.66
C PRO A 100 19.08 -15.56 0.40
N ASN A 101 19.49 -16.41 1.35
CA ASN A 101 19.46 -17.86 1.23
C ASN A 101 18.15 -18.48 1.75
N ASP A 102 17.23 -17.67 2.25
CA ASP A 102 15.95 -18.15 2.77
C ASP A 102 15.03 -18.59 1.61
N PRO A 103 14.35 -19.75 1.68
CA PRO A 103 13.38 -20.15 0.67
C PRO A 103 12.25 -19.13 0.46
N ASP A 104 11.86 -18.41 1.51
CA ASP A 104 10.79 -17.40 1.45
C ASP A 104 11.27 -16.06 0.87
N ALA A 105 12.58 -15.89 0.64
CA ALA A 105 13.16 -14.71 -0.01
C ALA A 105 13.01 -14.73 -1.55
N VAL A 106 12.42 -15.79 -2.11
CA VAL A 106 12.12 -15.90 -3.54
C VAL A 106 10.66 -15.51 -3.78
N LEU A 107 10.47 -14.57 -4.70
CA LEU A 107 9.14 -14.13 -5.10
C LEU A 107 8.42 -15.25 -5.86
N ASP A 108 7.24 -15.63 -5.38
CA ASP A 108 6.33 -16.54 -6.06
C ASP A 108 5.56 -15.81 -7.16
N GLN A 109 6.18 -15.73 -8.34
CA GLN A 109 5.59 -15.03 -9.49
C GLN A 109 4.23 -15.63 -9.89
N ARG A 110 4.06 -16.94 -9.76
CA ARG A 110 2.80 -17.61 -10.08
C ARG A 110 1.69 -17.15 -9.15
N TRP A 111 1.95 -17.05 -7.85
CA TRP A 111 0.98 -16.52 -6.89
C TRP A 111 0.64 -15.06 -7.19
N VAL A 112 1.65 -14.24 -7.52
CA VAL A 112 1.46 -12.84 -7.91
C VAL A 112 0.51 -12.71 -9.11
N ASP A 113 0.75 -13.46 -10.18
CA ASP A 113 -0.03 -13.37 -11.40
C ASP A 113 -1.47 -13.86 -11.20
N VAL A 114 -1.65 -14.98 -10.48
CA VAL A 114 -2.97 -15.54 -10.15
C VAL A 114 -3.77 -14.58 -9.26
N THR A 115 -3.12 -13.98 -8.25
CA THR A 115 -3.78 -13.03 -7.35
C THR A 115 -4.15 -11.75 -8.08
N LYS A 116 -3.26 -11.19 -8.91
CA LYS A 116 -3.57 -10.01 -9.76
C LYS A 116 -4.77 -10.28 -10.68
N GLN A 117 -4.81 -11.45 -11.31
CA GLN A 117 -5.92 -11.84 -12.18
C GLN A 117 -7.23 -12.01 -11.40
N THR A 118 -7.17 -12.63 -10.22
CA THR A 118 -8.35 -12.85 -9.35
C THR A 118 -8.90 -11.52 -8.86
N VAL A 119 -8.04 -10.64 -8.35
CA VAL A 119 -8.39 -9.29 -7.88
C VAL A 119 -9.06 -8.49 -8.99
N ARG A 120 -8.50 -8.52 -10.20
CA ARG A 120 -9.09 -7.81 -11.35
C ARG A 120 -10.48 -8.34 -11.69
N ALA A 121 -10.65 -9.66 -11.76
CA ALA A 121 -11.95 -10.27 -12.05
C ALA A 121 -13.00 -9.96 -10.97
N GLU A 122 -12.60 -9.95 -9.70
CA GLU A 122 -13.47 -9.54 -8.59
C GLU A 122 -13.85 -8.05 -8.68
N THR A 123 -12.91 -7.17 -8.97
CA THR A 123 -13.17 -5.74 -9.18
C THR A 123 -14.17 -5.52 -10.32
N ASP A 124 -13.90 -6.11 -11.49
CA ASP A 124 -14.77 -5.97 -12.68
C ASP A 124 -16.20 -6.45 -12.38
N LYS A 125 -16.34 -7.53 -11.60
CA LYS A 125 -17.63 -8.06 -11.16
C LYS A 125 -18.37 -7.08 -10.24
N LEU A 126 -17.72 -6.60 -9.19
CA LEU A 126 -18.32 -5.68 -8.22
C LEU A 126 -18.73 -4.36 -8.89
N GLU A 127 -17.92 -3.85 -9.82
CA GLU A 127 -18.26 -2.65 -10.59
C GLU A 127 -19.45 -2.87 -11.53
N HIS A 128 -19.54 -4.05 -12.16
CA HIS A 128 -20.68 -4.41 -13.00
C HIS A 128 -21.99 -4.49 -12.17
N GLU A 129 -21.95 -5.14 -11.01
CA GLU A 129 -23.07 -5.24 -10.08
C GLU A 129 -23.52 -3.85 -9.60
N LEU A 130 -22.58 -3.00 -9.18
CA LEU A 130 -22.87 -1.62 -8.75
C LEU A 130 -23.48 -0.78 -9.87
N LYS A 131 -23.02 -0.94 -11.12
CA LYS A 131 -23.61 -0.29 -12.29
C LYS A 131 -25.05 -0.75 -12.52
N GLY A 132 -25.32 -2.04 -12.34
CA GLY A 132 -26.68 -2.59 -12.37
C GLY A 132 -27.59 -1.95 -11.31
N TYR A 133 -27.13 -1.85 -10.06
CA TYR A 133 -27.88 -1.22 -8.97
C TYR A 133 -28.15 0.26 -9.22
N LYS A 134 -27.16 0.99 -9.77
CA LYS A 134 -27.32 2.39 -10.16
C LYS A 134 -28.35 2.58 -11.27
N ASN A 135 -28.35 1.71 -12.29
CA ASN A 135 -29.35 1.76 -13.37
C ASN A 135 -30.76 1.45 -12.85
N ASN A 136 -30.90 0.56 -11.88
CA ASN A 136 -32.18 0.19 -11.28
C ASN A 136 -32.65 1.15 -10.17
N LEU A 137 -31.82 2.14 -9.78
CA LEU A 137 -32.11 3.14 -8.75
C LEU A 137 -32.47 2.53 -7.36
N ILE A 138 -31.92 1.36 -7.04
CA ILE A 138 -32.17 0.69 -5.75
C ILE A 138 -31.20 1.22 -4.70
N LYS A 139 -31.67 2.17 -3.88
CA LYS A 139 -30.82 2.93 -2.93
C LYS A 139 -29.98 2.04 -2.01
N GLU A 140 -30.59 1.03 -1.38
CA GLU A 140 -29.86 0.18 -0.44
C GLU A 140 -28.82 -0.70 -1.13
N SER A 141 -29.10 -1.22 -2.33
CA SER A 141 -28.13 -1.99 -3.11
C SER A 141 -26.96 -1.14 -3.59
N ILE A 142 -27.20 0.13 -3.93
CA ILE A 142 -26.12 1.08 -4.25
C ILE A 142 -25.25 1.32 -3.02
N ARG A 143 -25.87 1.51 -1.85
CA ARG A 143 -25.16 1.71 -0.57
C ARG A 143 -24.28 0.50 -0.26
N MET A 144 -24.86 -0.71 -0.24
CA MET A 144 -24.15 -1.95 0.02
C MET A 144 -23.05 -2.22 -1.02
N GLY A 145 -23.33 -2.08 -2.32
CA GLY A 145 -22.34 -2.29 -3.36
C GLY A 145 -21.17 -1.30 -3.32
N THR A 146 -21.39 -0.09 -2.81
CA THR A 146 -20.31 0.88 -2.58
C THR A 146 -19.44 0.46 -1.38
N ASP A 147 -20.05 0.02 -0.28
CA ASP A 147 -19.34 -0.49 0.90
C ASP A 147 -18.52 -1.76 0.56
N ASP A 148 -19.07 -2.65 -0.27
CA ASP A 148 -18.40 -3.87 -0.72
C ASP A 148 -17.19 -3.54 -1.61
N LEU A 149 -17.34 -2.59 -2.54
CA LEU A 149 -16.25 -2.14 -3.41
C LEU A 149 -15.13 -1.45 -2.61
N ALA A 150 -15.48 -0.60 -1.63
CA ALA A 150 -14.53 0.02 -0.71
C ALA A 150 -13.78 -1.04 0.12
N SER A 151 -14.49 -2.03 0.66
CA SER A 151 -13.91 -3.13 1.41
C SER A 151 -12.95 -3.98 0.57
N HIS A 152 -13.30 -4.22 -0.70
CA HIS A 152 -12.43 -4.89 -1.68
C HIS A 152 -11.17 -4.09 -1.96
N TYR A 153 -11.29 -2.79 -2.27
CA TYR A 153 -10.12 -1.93 -2.52
C TYR A 153 -9.19 -1.84 -1.30
N ARG A 154 -9.76 -1.80 -0.09
CA ARG A 154 -8.99 -1.85 1.16
C ARG A 154 -8.23 -3.18 1.34
N ALA A 155 -8.82 -4.31 0.93
CA ALA A 155 -8.19 -5.62 1.02
C ALA A 155 -7.07 -5.82 0.00
N VAL A 156 -7.22 -5.23 -1.21
CA VAL A 156 -6.23 -5.26 -2.29
C VAL A 156 -5.06 -4.30 -2.03
N GLY A 157 -5.29 -3.24 -1.26
CA GLY A 157 -4.27 -2.23 -0.95
C GLY A 157 -4.37 -0.95 -1.81
N ALA A 158 -5.40 -0.82 -2.64
CA ALA A 158 -5.68 0.38 -3.42
C ALA A 158 -6.31 1.48 -2.55
N LEU A 159 -5.52 2.07 -1.64
CA LEU A 159 -6.02 2.99 -0.61
C LEU A 159 -6.63 4.28 -1.15
N ALA A 160 -6.23 4.73 -2.34
CA ALA A 160 -6.81 5.92 -2.97
C ALA A 160 -8.21 5.68 -3.54
N SER A 161 -8.54 4.42 -3.85
CA SER A 161 -9.81 4.00 -4.43
C SER A 161 -10.78 3.41 -3.39
N ALA A 162 -10.31 3.24 -2.16
CA ALA A 162 -11.05 2.64 -1.04
C ALA A 162 -11.94 3.64 -0.29
#